data_AF-A0A223DN10-F1
#
_entry.id   AF-A0A223DN10-F1
#
_cell.length_a   1.000
_cell.length_b   1.000
_cell.length_c   1.000
_cell.angle_alpha   90.00
_cell.angle_beta   90.00
_cell.angle_gamma   90.00
#
_symmetry.space_group_name_H-M   'P 1'
#
loop_
_entity.id
_entity.type
_entity.pdbx_description
1 polymer ?
#
loop_
_entity_poly.entity_id
_entity_poly.type
_entity_poly.pdbx_seq_one_letter_code
_entity_poly.pdbx_strand_id
1 'polypeptide(L)'
;MKKNLRIVSAAAAALLAVAPIAATAVSTVSAATTVNIDGNTSTPVAQNTDVNLATNFTAIAYVAGQNGTQGTNGVVSGSVTATYNGQSYTGNLTDGNTKDTTIYRASDKKPVEVSSKDFAAGQYYAVIKDVSFNFGSQNADKKLTVSLKGGLLTTTDKDAKPAESVTVTLDKNGVANFAEVQTPNFKAVNPFSTSTVAWYQNNNVVTSANVTVNAGNNNLVNVSQIVAALNGYTAHELTRGDNGQVVSNPVTSPITAAAVTDQLKAQNIAVDGAGYFTAPTSLSLKFTATANNSNASAELPVTVSIPNGKVTTVESVSKTIMHNAYYYDKNAKRVGTDKLTRYNSVTVSPKTTTINGKAYYEVVENGKATGKYINADNIDGTKRTLKHNAYVYKSSKKRANKVVLKKGTEVTTYGNPYTFKNGKKYYKIGADTKKTYVRVENFD
;
A
#
# COMPACT_ATOMS: atom_id res chain seq x y z
N MET A 1 -37.78 63.14 23.43
CA MET A 1 -39.15 62.58 23.63
C MET A 1 -39.39 61.58 22.51
N LYS A 2 -39.33 60.27 22.78
CA LYS A 2 -40.48 59.39 23.07
C LYS A 2 -41.52 59.40 21.93
N LYS A 3 -41.70 58.24 21.27
CA LYS A 3 -42.97 57.48 21.15
C LYS A 3 -42.93 56.56 19.91
N ASN A 4 -42.86 55.25 20.10
CA ASN A 4 -43.97 54.29 20.32
C ASN A 4 -44.46 53.68 18.99
N LEU A 5 -44.13 52.41 18.74
CA LEU A 5 -44.96 51.55 17.89
C LEU A 5 -45.91 50.74 18.77
N ARG A 6 -47.22 50.97 18.58
CA ARG A 6 -48.33 50.16 19.12
C ARG A 6 -48.39 48.86 18.33
N ILE A 7 -48.36 47.68 18.98
CA ILE A 7 -49.50 46.85 19.44
C ILE A 7 -50.41 46.47 18.26
N VAL A 8 -50.71 45.19 18.00
CA VAL A 8 -51.87 44.42 18.51
C VAL A 8 -51.69 42.99 17.95
N SER A 9 -51.46 41.95 18.77
CA SER A 9 -52.42 40.94 19.30
C SER A 9 -53.10 40.09 18.20
N ALA A 10 -53.39 38.79 18.32
CA ALA A 10 -53.77 37.96 19.46
C ALA A 10 -53.78 36.45 19.07
N ALA A 11 -54.17 35.61 20.06
CA ALA A 11 -54.65 34.21 19.98
C ALA A 11 -53.60 33.11 20.16
N ALA A 12 -53.81 32.04 20.93
CA ALA A 12 -54.85 31.64 21.89
C ALA A 12 -54.28 30.50 22.76
N ALA A 13 -54.88 30.31 23.93
CA ALA A 13 -54.41 29.49 25.05
C ALA A 13 -54.86 28.02 25.03
N ALA A 14 -54.14 27.17 25.79
CA ALA A 14 -54.60 26.07 26.68
C ALA A 14 -53.49 24.98 26.77
N LEU A 15 -52.72 24.86 27.86
CA LEU A 15 -53.00 24.20 29.15
C LEU A 15 -53.17 22.67 29.06
N LEU A 16 -52.20 21.88 29.52
CA LEU A 16 -52.35 20.81 30.55
C LEU A 16 -51.06 20.00 30.81
N ALA A 17 -50.80 19.77 32.11
CA ALA A 17 -50.24 18.55 32.74
C ALA A 17 -48.75 18.15 32.62
N VAL A 18 -48.05 18.38 33.75
CA VAL A 18 -47.03 17.57 34.47
C VAL A 18 -46.51 16.28 33.80
N ALA A 19 -45.18 16.18 33.65
CA ALA A 19 -44.39 14.93 33.70
C ALA A 19 -42.86 15.24 33.87
N PRO A 20 -41.98 14.24 34.12
CA PRO A 20 -41.12 14.12 35.28
C PRO A 20 -39.70 14.70 35.10
N ILE A 21 -39.00 14.84 36.24
CA ILE A 21 -37.54 15.01 36.34
C ILE A 21 -36.85 13.89 35.53
N ALA A 22 -36.25 14.27 34.40
CA ALA A 22 -35.35 13.40 33.67
C ALA A 22 -33.90 13.81 33.99
N ALA A 23 -33.26 13.04 34.86
CA ALA A 23 -31.82 12.97 34.91
C ALA A 23 -31.32 12.45 33.56
N THR A 24 -30.83 13.33 32.69
CA THR A 24 -30.17 12.92 31.45
C THR A 24 -28.67 12.98 31.64
N ALA A 25 -28.14 11.79 31.94
CA ALA A 25 -26.88 11.23 31.49
C ALA A 25 -25.71 12.21 31.27
N VAL A 26 -24.72 12.09 32.16
CA VAL A 26 -23.32 12.36 31.86
C VAL A 26 -22.97 11.66 30.54
N SER A 27 -22.84 12.42 29.45
CA SER A 27 -22.25 11.94 28.20
C SER A 27 -20.73 11.91 28.35
N THR A 28 -20.21 10.93 29.08
CA THR A 28 -18.81 10.53 28.97
C THR A 28 -18.69 9.42 27.94
N VAL A 29 -18.81 9.79 26.67
CA VAL A 29 -18.11 9.07 25.60
C VAL A 29 -17.63 10.15 24.64
N SER A 30 -16.44 10.71 24.91
CA SER A 30 -15.66 11.25 23.81
C SER A 30 -15.36 10.05 22.92
N ALA A 31 -16.11 9.92 21.83
CA ALA A 31 -15.75 9.03 20.75
C ALA A 31 -14.34 9.44 20.33
N ALA A 32 -13.35 8.64 20.71
CA ALA A 32 -12.00 8.84 20.25
C ALA A 32 -12.08 8.77 18.73
N THR A 33 -11.94 9.92 18.06
CA THR A 33 -11.51 9.94 16.67
C THR A 33 -10.28 9.05 16.62
N THR A 34 -10.40 7.88 16.00
CA THR A 34 -9.28 6.98 15.79
C THR A 34 -8.33 7.67 14.84
N VAL A 35 -7.41 8.46 15.40
CA VAL A 35 -6.24 8.92 14.67
C VAL A 35 -5.45 7.66 14.38
N ASN A 36 -5.37 7.27 13.10
CA ASN A 36 -4.48 6.19 12.71
C ASN A 36 -3.05 6.72 12.84
N ILE A 37 -2.35 6.30 13.91
CA ILE A 37 -1.01 6.84 14.24
C ILE A 37 0.10 6.11 13.49
N ASP A 38 -0.22 5.05 12.72
CA ASP A 38 0.75 4.16 12.07
C ASP A 38 1.82 3.70 13.08
N GLY A 39 1.43 2.79 13.97
CA GLY A 39 2.33 2.25 14.99
C GLY A 39 3.56 1.59 14.39
N ASN A 40 4.67 1.55 15.14
CA ASN A 40 5.85 0.82 14.67
C ASN A 40 5.56 -0.68 14.71
N THR A 41 5.57 -1.35 13.55
CA THR A 41 5.61 -2.81 13.45
C THR A 41 7.04 -3.24 13.16
N SER A 42 7.70 -3.89 14.11
CA SER A 42 9.01 -4.48 13.81
C SER A 42 8.84 -5.67 12.84
N THR A 43 9.57 -5.62 11.73
CA THR A 43 9.58 -6.71 10.74
C THR A 43 10.27 -7.95 11.33
N PRO A 44 9.83 -9.18 11.01
CA PRO A 44 10.49 -10.41 11.45
C PRO A 44 11.99 -10.42 11.12
N VAL A 45 12.82 -10.93 12.03
CA VAL A 45 14.22 -11.23 11.71
C VAL A 45 14.24 -12.49 10.86
N ALA A 46 14.90 -12.42 9.70
CA ALA A 46 15.17 -13.59 8.88
C ALA A 46 16.62 -14.03 9.12
N GLN A 47 16.76 -15.31 9.45
CA GLN A 47 17.96 -16.15 9.60
C GLN A 47 18.24 -16.54 11.07
N ASN A 48 18.02 -17.81 11.39
CA ASN A 48 18.42 -18.52 12.63
C ASN A 48 17.72 -18.11 13.95
N THR A 49 16.44 -17.75 13.92
CA THR A 49 15.64 -17.48 15.14
C THR A 49 14.48 -18.46 15.24
N ASP A 50 14.22 -19.00 16.44
CA ASP A 50 13.06 -19.86 16.71
C ASP A 50 11.79 -19.03 16.96
N VAL A 51 11.92 -17.91 17.67
CA VAL A 51 10.83 -17.00 18.03
C VAL A 51 11.12 -15.57 17.57
N ASN A 52 10.28 -15.03 16.71
CA ASN A 52 10.38 -13.63 16.29
C ASN A 52 9.44 -12.76 17.15
N LEU A 53 9.99 -11.74 17.79
CA LEU A 53 9.20 -10.73 18.49
C LEU A 53 8.86 -9.56 17.58
N ALA A 54 7.62 -9.10 17.73
CA ALA A 54 7.07 -7.91 17.12
C ALA A 54 6.62 -6.93 18.20
N THR A 55 6.71 -5.63 17.92
CA THR A 55 6.11 -4.57 18.76
C THR A 55 5.07 -3.80 17.94
N ASN A 56 4.10 -3.16 18.59
CA ASN A 56 3.06 -2.34 17.93
C ASN A 56 2.72 -1.05 18.71
N PHE A 57 3.74 -0.28 19.10
CA PHE A 57 3.54 0.92 19.90
C PHE A 57 3.03 2.11 19.09
N THR A 58 2.09 2.84 19.69
CA THR A 58 1.56 4.13 19.25
C THR A 58 1.68 5.13 20.39
N ALA A 59 1.92 6.40 20.05
CA ALA A 59 2.03 7.44 21.06
C ALA A 59 1.50 8.80 20.57
N ILE A 60 0.80 9.49 21.45
CA ILE A 60 0.37 10.88 21.32
C ILE A 60 1.21 11.71 22.28
N ALA A 61 1.93 12.69 21.75
CA ALA A 61 2.73 13.59 22.55
C ALA A 61 1.88 14.47 23.48
N TYR A 62 2.48 14.99 24.54
CA TYR A 62 1.88 16.03 25.35
C TYR A 62 1.51 17.23 24.47
N VAL A 63 0.29 17.77 24.68
CA VAL A 63 -0.19 18.95 23.96
C VAL A 63 -0.31 20.09 24.96
N ALA A 64 0.45 21.16 24.75
CA ALA A 64 0.36 22.36 25.57
C ALA A 64 -1.04 22.98 25.49
N GLY A 65 -1.58 23.39 26.63
CA GLY A 65 -2.82 24.15 26.67
C GLY A 65 -2.62 25.55 26.09
N GLN A 66 -3.66 26.09 25.48
CA GLN A 66 -3.64 27.44 24.93
C GLN A 66 -4.04 28.46 26.00
N ASN A 67 -3.51 29.68 25.92
CA ASN A 67 -3.89 30.81 26.79
C ASN A 67 -3.82 30.52 28.31
N GLY A 68 -2.80 29.78 28.74
CA GLY A 68 -2.59 29.45 30.17
C GLY A 68 -3.46 28.32 30.72
N THR A 69 -4.18 27.59 29.86
CA THR A 69 -4.91 26.38 30.27
C THR A 69 -3.96 25.20 30.51
N GLN A 70 -4.39 24.25 31.33
CA GLN A 70 -3.66 23.00 31.55
C GLN A 70 -3.59 22.20 30.24
N GLY A 71 -2.39 21.75 29.88
CA GLY A 71 -2.19 20.91 28.71
C GLY A 71 -2.70 19.48 28.88
N THR A 72 -2.85 18.78 27.77
CA THR A 72 -3.32 17.40 27.72
C THR A 72 -2.13 16.46 27.83
N ASN A 73 -2.19 15.53 28.78
CA ASN A 73 -1.18 14.49 28.97
C ASN A 73 -0.97 13.69 27.67
N GLY A 74 0.27 13.28 27.44
CA GLY A 74 0.55 12.30 26.39
C GLY A 74 -0.06 10.93 26.71
N VAL A 75 -0.06 10.07 25.70
CA VAL A 75 -0.52 8.68 25.81
C VAL A 75 0.45 7.79 25.06
N VAL A 76 0.80 6.64 25.63
CA VAL A 76 1.53 5.56 24.96
C VAL A 76 0.70 4.29 25.10
N SER A 77 0.52 3.55 24.01
CA SER A 77 -0.19 2.28 23.99
C SER A 77 0.48 1.32 23.02
N GLY A 78 0.62 0.05 23.38
CA GLY A 78 1.25 -0.95 22.55
C GLY A 78 1.35 -2.29 23.26
N SER A 79 1.93 -3.26 22.57
CA SER A 79 2.19 -4.61 23.04
C SER A 79 3.44 -5.18 22.37
N VAL A 80 3.97 -6.23 22.99
CA VAL A 80 5.02 -7.08 22.41
C VAL A 80 4.38 -8.43 22.10
N THR A 81 4.57 -8.94 20.90
CA THR A 81 3.99 -10.20 20.43
C THR A 81 5.09 -11.14 19.95
N ALA A 82 5.10 -12.37 20.41
CA ALA A 82 5.96 -13.43 19.92
C ALA A 82 5.25 -14.26 18.85
N THR A 83 5.94 -14.59 17.76
CA THR A 83 5.51 -15.61 16.80
C THR A 83 6.36 -16.86 16.95
N TYR A 84 5.72 -17.98 17.26
CA TYR A 84 6.36 -19.29 17.41
C TYR A 84 5.48 -20.39 16.80
N ASN A 85 6.06 -21.22 15.92
CA ASN A 85 5.35 -22.29 15.20
C ASN A 85 4.04 -21.84 14.51
N GLY A 86 4.04 -20.64 13.93
CA GLY A 86 2.87 -20.06 13.24
C GLY A 86 1.81 -19.46 14.17
N GLN A 87 1.97 -19.56 15.48
CA GLN A 87 1.05 -19.00 16.48
C GLN A 87 1.60 -17.70 17.07
N SER A 88 0.70 -16.80 17.47
CA SER A 88 1.04 -15.51 18.09
C SER A 88 0.74 -15.51 19.60
N TYR A 89 1.64 -14.95 20.39
CA TYR A 89 1.56 -14.87 21.85
C TYR A 89 1.84 -13.46 22.32
N THR A 90 0.98 -12.86 23.13
CA THR A 90 1.20 -11.52 23.69
C THR A 90 2.06 -11.63 24.95
N GLY A 91 3.04 -10.73 25.10
CA GLY A 91 3.88 -10.64 26.29
C GLY A 91 3.05 -10.22 27.51
N ASN A 92 3.23 -10.95 28.60
CA ASN A 92 2.61 -10.63 29.89
C ASN A 92 3.63 -9.93 30.79
N LEU A 93 3.16 -9.02 31.63
CA LEU A 93 3.96 -8.46 32.73
C LEU A 93 3.91 -9.43 33.90
N THR A 94 5.06 -9.91 34.36
CA THR A 94 5.15 -10.98 35.37
C THR A 94 4.56 -10.55 36.71
N ASP A 95 4.66 -9.26 37.06
CA ASP A 95 4.12 -8.68 38.30
C ASP A 95 2.91 -7.74 38.08
N GLY A 96 2.40 -7.63 36.86
CA GLY A 96 1.18 -6.85 36.54
C GLY A 96 1.26 -5.33 36.74
N ASN A 97 2.43 -4.78 37.07
CA ASN A 97 2.59 -3.36 37.38
C ASN A 97 3.02 -2.54 36.15
N THR A 98 2.10 -1.70 35.65
CA THR A 98 2.36 -0.80 34.52
C THR A 98 3.37 0.31 34.83
N LYS A 99 3.72 0.55 36.11
CA LYS A 99 4.72 1.54 36.52
C LYS A 99 6.17 1.10 36.23
N ASP A 100 6.38 -0.16 35.88
CA ASP A 100 7.72 -0.68 35.60
C ASP A 100 8.15 -0.45 34.13
N THR A 101 7.25 0.10 33.31
CA THR A 101 7.60 0.57 31.97
C THR A 101 8.13 1.99 32.04
N THR A 102 9.37 2.19 31.60
CA THR A 102 9.97 3.53 31.48
C THR A 102 10.06 3.92 30.00
N ILE A 103 9.61 5.13 29.67
CA ILE A 103 9.74 5.69 28.32
C ILE A 103 11.01 6.53 28.26
N TYR A 104 11.83 6.29 27.24
CA TYR A 104 13.08 7.01 27.01
C TYR A 104 13.02 7.78 25.70
N ARG A 105 13.52 9.01 25.71
CA ARG A 105 13.71 9.80 24.49
C ARG A 105 14.91 9.24 23.72
N ALA A 106 14.72 8.93 22.44
CA ALA A 106 15.74 8.23 21.66
C ALA A 106 17.01 9.06 21.43
N SER A 107 16.90 10.40 21.42
CA SER A 107 18.01 11.30 21.11
C SER A 107 19.08 11.39 22.21
N ASP A 108 18.66 11.39 23.47
CA ASP A 108 19.55 11.58 24.63
C ASP A 108 19.48 10.43 25.64
N LYS A 109 18.64 9.43 25.39
CA LYS A 109 18.44 8.24 26.24
C LYS A 109 18.04 8.60 27.67
N LYS A 110 17.33 9.73 27.85
CA LYS A 110 16.81 10.12 29.16
C LYS A 110 15.38 9.64 29.35
N PRO A 111 15.00 9.22 30.57
CA PRO A 111 13.63 8.87 30.87
C PRO A 111 12.74 10.11 30.76
N VAL A 112 11.52 9.93 30.27
CA VAL A 112 10.54 11.00 30.08
C VAL A 112 9.19 10.55 30.63
N GLU A 113 8.61 11.37 31.50
CA GLU A 113 7.25 11.15 31.98
C GLU A 113 6.25 11.50 30.88
N VAL A 114 5.40 10.55 30.51
CA VAL A 114 4.40 10.69 29.43
C VAL A 114 3.39 11.82 29.69
N SER A 115 3.11 12.13 30.97
CA SER A 115 2.24 13.24 31.37
C SER A 115 2.91 14.62 31.34
N SER A 116 4.23 14.69 31.11
CA SER A 116 4.98 15.94 31.16
C SER A 116 5.11 16.60 29.78
N LYS A 117 5.33 17.93 29.79
CA LYS A 117 5.67 18.71 28.59
C LYS A 117 6.94 18.23 27.87
N ASP A 118 7.79 17.49 28.57
CA ASP A 118 9.02 16.95 28.01
C ASP A 118 8.73 15.77 27.07
N PHE A 119 7.55 15.12 27.17
CA PHE A 119 7.05 14.13 26.22
C PHE A 119 6.47 14.80 24.96
N ALA A 120 7.30 15.59 24.29
CA ALA A 120 6.97 16.25 23.03
C ALA A 120 6.99 15.28 21.85
N ALA A 121 6.50 15.71 20.69
CA ALA A 121 6.53 14.88 19.49
C ALA A 121 7.98 14.54 19.06
N GLY A 122 8.20 13.28 18.69
CA GLY A 122 9.54 12.76 18.40
C GLY A 122 9.65 11.25 18.59
N GLN A 123 10.89 10.75 18.62
CA GLN A 123 11.20 9.32 18.71
C GLN A 123 11.50 8.89 20.16
N TYR A 124 10.91 7.78 20.56
CA TYR A 124 11.01 7.21 21.91
C TYR A 124 11.18 5.69 21.83
N TYR A 125 11.65 5.07 22.90
CA TYR A 125 11.56 3.63 23.09
C TYR A 125 11.05 3.34 24.51
N ALA A 126 10.42 2.18 24.70
CA ALA A 126 9.96 1.71 25.99
C ALA A 126 10.92 0.65 26.50
N VAL A 127 11.23 0.74 27.79
CA VAL A 127 11.90 -0.30 28.55
C VAL A 127 10.84 -0.94 29.42
N ILE A 128 10.50 -2.20 29.13
CA ILE A 128 9.47 -2.96 29.81
C ILE A 128 10.16 -4.03 30.64
N LYS A 129 9.95 -4.00 31.95
CA LYS A 129 10.55 -4.98 32.84
C LYS A 129 9.68 -6.23 32.98
N ASP A 130 10.33 -7.34 33.29
CA ASP A 130 9.71 -8.60 33.72
C ASP A 130 8.66 -9.10 32.72
N VAL A 131 9.03 -9.15 31.44
CA VAL A 131 8.16 -9.62 30.35
C VAL A 131 8.26 -11.13 30.21
N SER A 132 7.12 -11.81 30.10
CA SER A 132 7.08 -13.25 29.86
C SER A 132 6.20 -13.64 28.68
N PHE A 133 6.54 -14.75 28.03
CA PHE A 133 5.77 -15.35 26.94
C PHE A 133 5.53 -16.82 27.25
N ASN A 134 4.27 -17.24 27.30
CA ASN A 134 3.90 -18.62 27.58
C ASN A 134 3.64 -19.38 26.28
N PHE A 135 4.55 -20.28 25.91
CA PHE A 135 4.42 -21.14 24.73
C PHE A 135 3.77 -22.50 25.03
N GLY A 136 3.31 -22.71 26.27
CA GLY A 136 2.65 -23.92 26.76
C GLY A 136 3.62 -25.01 27.22
N SER A 137 3.18 -25.79 28.20
CA SER A 137 3.99 -26.81 28.91
C SER A 137 4.52 -27.92 28.00
N GLN A 138 3.92 -28.14 26.83
CA GLN A 138 4.46 -29.03 25.79
C GLN A 138 5.83 -28.59 25.24
N ASN A 139 6.23 -27.34 25.51
CA ASN A 139 7.52 -26.78 25.15
C ASN A 139 8.47 -26.65 26.34
N ALA A 140 8.14 -27.23 27.50
CA ALA A 140 8.98 -27.18 28.70
C ALA A 140 10.44 -27.59 28.42
N ASP A 141 11.37 -26.93 29.10
CA ASP A 141 12.82 -27.17 29.07
C ASP A 141 13.49 -27.01 27.69
N LYS A 142 12.77 -26.58 26.66
CA LYS A 142 13.34 -26.29 25.34
C LYS A 142 14.17 -25.01 25.40
N LYS A 143 15.30 -25.02 24.69
CA LYS A 143 16.07 -23.81 24.40
C LYS A 143 15.56 -23.18 23.12
N LEU A 144 15.18 -21.91 23.18
CA LEU A 144 14.72 -21.13 22.03
C LEU A 144 15.61 -19.90 21.86
N THR A 145 15.96 -19.62 20.61
CA THR A 145 16.57 -18.35 20.20
C THR A 145 15.45 -17.37 19.88
N VAL A 146 15.40 -16.28 20.63
CA VAL A 146 14.37 -15.23 20.53
C VAL A 146 15.03 -13.96 20.03
N SER A 147 14.41 -13.31 19.04
CA SER A 147 14.95 -12.06 18.49
C SER A 147 13.92 -10.94 18.37
N LEU A 148 14.38 -9.71 18.54
CA LEU A 148 13.62 -8.48 18.38
C LEU A 148 14.44 -7.48 17.56
N LYS A 149 14.10 -7.33 16.28
CA LYS A 149 14.84 -6.44 15.38
C LYS A 149 14.77 -4.99 15.83
N GLY A 150 15.93 -4.35 16.03
CA GLY A 150 16.03 -2.94 16.43
C GLY A 150 15.63 -2.66 17.88
N GLY A 151 15.33 -3.70 18.66
CA GLY A 151 15.12 -3.64 20.11
C GLY A 151 16.18 -4.48 20.83
N LEU A 152 16.14 -4.49 22.16
CA LEU A 152 17.08 -5.27 22.98
C LEU A 152 16.32 -6.16 23.95
N LEU A 153 16.83 -7.37 24.14
CA LEU A 153 16.32 -8.36 25.07
C LEU A 153 17.39 -8.62 26.13
N THR A 154 16.98 -8.56 27.39
CA THR A 154 17.81 -8.93 28.55
C THR A 154 17.14 -10.12 29.23
N THR A 155 17.83 -11.25 29.31
CA THR A 155 17.32 -12.44 30.00
C THR A 155 17.37 -12.24 31.52
N THR A 156 16.78 -13.16 32.27
CA THR A 156 16.80 -13.13 33.74
C THR A 156 18.14 -13.58 34.36
N ASP A 157 19.14 -13.91 33.54
CA ASP A 157 20.49 -14.20 34.03
C ASP A 157 21.16 -12.90 34.49
N LYS A 158 21.69 -12.91 35.72
CA LYS A 158 22.32 -11.75 36.37
C LYS A 158 23.50 -11.16 35.59
N ASP A 159 24.16 -11.97 34.76
CA ASP A 159 25.31 -11.55 33.96
C ASP A 159 24.95 -11.29 32.47
N ALA A 160 23.67 -11.39 32.10
CA ALA A 160 23.22 -11.21 30.73
C ALA A 160 23.39 -9.77 30.25
N LYS A 161 23.93 -9.64 29.03
CA LYS A 161 24.01 -8.35 28.33
C LYS A 161 22.81 -8.20 27.39
N PRO A 162 22.23 -6.99 27.28
CA PRO A 162 21.17 -6.73 26.32
C PRO A 162 21.63 -7.02 24.88
N ALA A 163 20.82 -7.74 24.10
CA ALA A 163 21.10 -8.05 22.70
C ALA A 163 19.82 -8.16 21.85
N GLU A 164 19.92 -7.96 20.54
CA GLU A 164 18.76 -8.13 19.63
C GLU A 164 18.31 -9.60 19.51
N SER A 165 19.20 -10.54 19.82
CA SER A 165 18.94 -11.98 19.80
C SER A 165 19.56 -12.64 21.02
N VAL A 166 18.76 -13.41 21.75
CA VAL A 166 19.18 -14.12 22.97
C VAL A 166 18.62 -15.53 22.99
N THR A 167 19.32 -16.46 23.63
CA THR A 167 18.83 -17.82 23.86
C THR A 167 18.26 -17.93 25.28
N VAL A 168 17.03 -18.44 25.40
CA VAL A 168 16.36 -18.68 26.68
C VAL A 168 15.97 -20.14 26.79
N THR A 169 16.02 -20.69 28.00
CA THR A 169 15.44 -22.00 28.30
C THR A 169 14.04 -21.77 28.87
N LEU A 170 13.05 -22.43 28.29
CA LEU A 170 11.68 -22.36 28.80
C LEU A 170 11.54 -23.07 30.13
N ASP A 171 10.73 -22.52 31.04
CA ASP A 171 10.46 -23.17 32.32
C ASP A 171 9.56 -24.42 32.16
N LYS A 172 9.21 -25.06 33.27
CA LYS A 172 8.36 -26.26 33.31
C LYS A 172 6.96 -26.05 32.71
N ASN A 173 6.50 -24.81 32.62
CA ASN A 173 5.22 -24.43 32.03
C ASN A 173 5.36 -23.95 30.58
N GLY A 174 6.57 -23.99 30.01
CA GLY A 174 6.86 -23.49 28.66
C GLY A 174 6.96 -21.97 28.58
N VAL A 175 7.26 -21.29 29.69
CA VAL A 175 7.34 -19.82 29.76
C VAL A 175 8.77 -19.36 29.54
N ALA A 176 8.95 -18.39 28.62
CA ALA A 176 10.17 -17.60 28.48
C ALA A 176 10.04 -16.33 29.32
N ASN A 177 11.05 -16.03 30.15
CA ASN A 177 11.09 -14.85 31.00
C ASN A 177 12.25 -13.93 30.58
N PHE A 178 11.98 -12.63 30.55
CA PHE A 178 12.94 -11.57 30.24
C PHE A 178 12.93 -10.55 31.37
N ALA A 179 14.11 -10.20 31.89
CA ALA A 179 14.24 -9.14 32.87
C ALA A 179 13.87 -7.77 32.24
N GLU A 180 14.24 -7.57 30.98
CA GLU A 180 13.94 -6.34 30.26
C GLU A 180 13.71 -6.61 28.77
N VAL A 181 12.70 -5.93 28.22
CA VAL A 181 12.47 -5.80 26.78
C VAL A 181 12.50 -4.32 26.43
N GLN A 182 13.56 -3.91 25.74
CA GLN A 182 13.65 -2.60 25.12
C GLN A 182 13.02 -2.65 23.74
N THR A 183 11.97 -1.87 23.50
CA THR A 183 11.34 -1.80 22.19
C THR A 183 12.25 -1.14 21.17
N PRO A 184 12.04 -1.40 19.87
CA PRO A 184 12.50 -0.50 18.84
C PRO A 184 11.90 0.90 19.03
N ASN A 185 12.54 1.91 18.44
CA ASN A 185 12.03 3.27 18.51
C ASN A 185 10.62 3.36 17.92
N PHE A 186 9.67 3.94 18.64
CA PHE A 186 8.36 4.33 18.16
C PHE A 186 8.22 5.86 18.19
N LYS A 187 7.25 6.36 17.43
CA LYS A 187 7.02 7.81 17.26
C LYS A 187 5.88 8.28 18.14
N ALA A 188 6.11 9.35 18.90
CA ALA A 188 5.05 10.14 19.51
C ALA A 188 4.69 11.29 18.57
N VAL A 189 3.41 11.40 18.21
CA VAL A 189 2.94 12.41 17.28
C VAL A 189 2.22 13.54 17.99
N ASN A 190 2.39 14.77 17.51
CA ASN A 190 1.47 15.85 17.85
C ASN A 190 0.25 15.75 16.91
N PRO A 191 -0.96 15.45 17.43
CA PRO A 191 -2.15 15.25 16.61
C PRO A 191 -2.64 16.54 15.93
N PHE A 192 -2.15 17.70 16.36
CA PHE A 192 -2.46 19.01 15.79
C PHE A 192 -1.33 19.57 14.91
N SER A 193 -0.31 18.77 14.61
CA SER A 193 0.79 19.22 13.77
C SER A 193 0.32 19.55 12.35
N THR A 194 0.77 20.69 11.82
CA THR A 194 0.58 21.11 10.43
C THR A 194 1.78 20.80 9.54
N SER A 195 2.72 19.98 10.05
CA SER A 195 3.91 19.58 9.31
C SER A 195 3.57 19.00 7.94
N THR A 196 4.45 19.24 6.97
CA THR A 196 4.47 18.49 5.71
C THR A 196 5.85 17.88 5.50
N VAL A 197 5.96 16.94 4.55
CA VAL A 197 7.27 16.41 4.12
C VAL A 197 7.47 16.81 2.67
N ALA A 198 8.67 17.27 2.35
CA ALA A 198 9.08 17.56 0.98
C ALA A 198 10.44 16.93 0.68
N TRP A 199 10.61 16.47 -0.55
CA TRP A 199 11.88 15.95 -1.05
C TRP A 199 12.66 17.07 -1.72
N TYR A 200 13.98 17.04 -1.53
CA TYR A 200 14.90 18.05 -2.06
C TYR A 200 16.04 17.40 -2.82
N GLN A 201 16.42 18.03 -3.92
CA GLN A 201 17.68 17.77 -4.62
C GLN A 201 18.33 19.12 -4.94
N ASN A 202 19.58 19.32 -4.54
CA ASN A 202 20.31 20.59 -4.73
C ASN A 202 19.50 21.82 -4.24
N ASN A 203 18.90 21.72 -3.05
CA ASN A 203 18.03 22.73 -2.42
C ASN A 203 16.73 23.06 -3.17
N ASN A 204 16.37 22.32 -4.22
CA ASN A 204 15.09 22.48 -4.91
C ASN A 204 14.12 21.39 -4.49
N VAL A 205 12.84 21.75 -4.30
CA VAL A 205 11.78 20.77 -4.06
C VAL A 205 11.60 19.90 -5.31
N VAL A 206 11.57 18.59 -5.12
CA VAL A 206 11.36 17.60 -6.18
C VAL A 206 10.21 16.67 -5.82
N THR A 207 9.50 16.17 -6.84
CA THR A 207 8.39 15.22 -6.67
C THR A 207 8.70 13.85 -7.27
N SER A 208 9.88 13.68 -7.87
CA SER A 208 10.38 12.42 -8.43
C SER A 208 11.90 12.46 -8.55
N ALA A 209 12.51 11.28 -8.70
CA ALA A 209 13.93 11.13 -8.99
C ALA A 209 14.14 10.35 -10.28
N ASN A 210 15.10 10.80 -11.09
CA ASN A 210 15.55 10.07 -12.27
C ASN A 210 17.06 9.94 -12.17
N VAL A 211 17.55 8.71 -12.13
CA VAL A 211 18.98 8.41 -11.98
C VAL A 211 19.41 7.36 -12.99
N THR A 212 20.69 7.38 -13.34
CA THR A 212 21.29 6.37 -14.23
C THR A 212 22.32 5.58 -13.45
N VAL A 213 22.27 4.25 -13.57
CA VAL A 213 23.26 3.32 -13.01
C VAL A 213 23.71 2.40 -14.13
N ASN A 214 25.01 2.16 -14.25
CA ASN A 214 25.53 1.21 -15.24
C ASN A 214 25.69 -0.16 -14.58
N ALA A 215 25.24 -1.18 -15.29
CA ALA A 215 25.49 -2.57 -14.92
C ALA A 215 26.96 -2.94 -15.18
N GLY A 216 27.51 -3.80 -14.33
CA GLY A 216 28.79 -4.47 -14.55
C GLY A 216 28.65 -5.70 -15.44
N ASN A 217 29.65 -6.59 -15.38
CA ASN A 217 29.63 -7.86 -16.09
C ASN A 217 28.35 -8.65 -15.80
N ASN A 218 27.87 -9.38 -16.80
CA ASN A 218 26.64 -10.17 -16.75
C ASN A 218 25.36 -9.36 -16.42
N ASN A 219 25.36 -8.05 -16.67
CA ASN A 219 24.25 -7.15 -16.37
C ASN A 219 23.94 -7.05 -14.86
N LEU A 220 24.95 -7.23 -14.01
CA LEU A 220 24.77 -7.15 -12.56
C LEU A 220 24.87 -5.71 -12.06
N VAL A 221 23.97 -5.36 -11.13
CA VAL A 221 24.01 -4.12 -10.35
C VAL A 221 23.93 -4.49 -8.88
N ASN A 222 24.65 -3.77 -8.03
CA ASN A 222 24.54 -3.87 -6.57
C ASN A 222 23.54 -2.83 -6.03
N VAL A 223 22.73 -3.20 -5.04
CA VAL A 223 21.76 -2.28 -4.41
C VAL A 223 22.42 -1.00 -3.87
N SER A 224 23.68 -1.08 -3.42
CA SER A 224 24.45 0.08 -2.96
C SER A 224 24.71 1.11 -4.06
N GLN A 225 24.81 0.70 -5.33
CA GLN A 225 24.97 1.63 -6.46
C GLN A 225 23.72 2.48 -6.67
N ILE A 226 22.53 1.90 -6.46
CA ILE A 226 21.26 2.65 -6.52
C ILE A 226 21.17 3.64 -5.37
N VAL A 227 21.53 3.21 -4.14
CA VAL A 227 21.57 4.11 -2.97
C VAL A 227 22.52 5.28 -3.21
N ALA A 228 23.72 5.00 -3.72
CA ALA A 228 24.72 6.03 -4.03
C ALA A 228 24.23 7.02 -5.11
N ALA A 229 23.54 6.54 -6.15
CA ALA A 229 22.97 7.40 -7.18
C ALA A 229 21.85 8.33 -6.65
N LEU A 230 21.18 7.93 -5.57
CA LEU A 230 20.10 8.67 -4.93
C LEU A 230 20.55 9.52 -3.73
N ASN A 231 21.84 9.54 -3.39
CA ASN A 231 22.33 10.16 -2.15
C ASN A 231 22.08 11.68 -2.07
N GLY A 232 21.85 12.35 -3.22
CA GLY A 232 21.49 13.76 -3.30
C GLY A 232 20.01 14.08 -3.06
N TYR A 233 19.16 13.07 -2.91
CA TYR A 233 17.73 13.23 -2.64
C TYR A 233 17.49 13.11 -1.13
N THR A 234 17.12 14.22 -0.50
CA THR A 234 16.91 14.28 0.95
C THR A 234 15.49 14.71 1.27
N ALA A 235 14.87 14.06 2.25
CA ALA A 235 13.55 14.46 2.72
C ALA A 235 13.69 15.39 3.91
N HIS A 236 12.85 16.43 3.94
CA HIS A 236 12.77 17.36 5.06
C HIS A 236 11.33 17.49 5.53
N GLU A 237 11.16 17.53 6.83
CA GLU A 237 9.94 17.92 7.49
C GLU A 237 9.90 19.45 7.56
N LEU A 238 8.79 20.01 7.07
CA LEU A 238 8.52 21.44 7.06
C LEU A 238 7.49 21.75 8.13
N THR A 239 7.89 22.47 9.17
CA THR A 239 6.99 22.95 10.22
C THR A 239 6.80 24.46 10.10
N ARG A 240 5.58 24.94 10.31
CA ARG A 240 5.31 26.38 10.42
C ARG A 240 5.14 26.74 11.88
N GLY A 241 6.01 27.62 12.39
CA GLY A 241 5.88 28.17 13.74
C GLY A 241 4.74 29.19 13.84
N ASP A 242 4.37 29.54 15.06
CA ASP A 242 3.29 30.51 15.34
C ASP A 242 3.56 31.91 14.77
N ASN A 243 4.83 32.24 14.52
CA ASN A 243 5.27 33.48 13.86
C ASN A 243 5.19 33.42 12.32
N GLY A 244 4.69 32.31 11.75
CA GLY A 244 4.62 32.08 10.30
C GLY A 244 5.93 31.62 9.65
N GLN A 245 7.02 31.52 10.41
CA GLN A 245 8.32 31.04 9.91
C GLN A 245 8.26 29.55 9.60
N VAL A 246 8.78 29.15 8.44
CA VAL A 246 8.94 27.75 8.06
C VAL A 246 10.33 27.27 8.50
N VAL A 247 10.36 26.20 9.30
CA VAL A 247 11.58 25.50 9.69
C VAL A 247 11.66 24.21 8.88
N SER A 248 12.84 23.91 8.35
CA SER A 248 13.13 22.69 7.60
C SER A 248 14.05 21.80 8.43
N ASN A 249 13.57 20.63 8.83
CA ASN A 249 14.35 19.65 9.58
C ASN A 249 14.57 18.41 8.73
N PRO A 250 15.80 17.90 8.60
CA PRO A 250 16.06 16.67 7.86
C PRO A 250 15.34 15.48 8.49
N VAL A 251 14.80 14.62 7.64
CA VAL A 251 14.19 13.34 8.02
C VAL A 251 15.18 12.23 7.73
N THR A 252 15.18 11.18 8.55
CA THR A 252 15.97 9.96 8.29
C THR A 252 15.65 9.43 6.89
N SER A 253 16.68 9.26 6.06
CA SER A 253 16.47 8.82 4.68
C SER A 253 15.87 7.41 4.63
N PRO A 254 14.73 7.21 3.95
CA PRO A 254 14.18 5.87 3.71
C PRO A 254 14.94 5.12 2.60
N ILE A 255 15.88 5.77 1.91
CA ILE A 255 16.65 5.20 0.81
C ILE A 255 17.82 4.39 1.37
N THR A 256 17.57 3.12 1.66
CA THR A 256 18.56 2.19 2.21
C THR A 256 18.73 0.96 1.32
N ALA A 257 19.86 0.24 1.45
CA ALA A 257 20.09 -1.00 0.71
C ALA A 257 19.00 -2.06 0.98
N ALA A 258 18.50 -2.13 2.22
CA ALA A 258 17.38 -2.99 2.60
C ALA A 258 16.09 -2.58 1.88
N ALA A 259 15.74 -1.29 1.91
CA ALA A 259 14.54 -0.77 1.24
C ALA A 259 14.58 -0.97 -0.29
N VAL A 260 15.75 -0.80 -0.92
CA VAL A 260 15.95 -1.12 -2.35
C VAL A 260 15.71 -2.61 -2.59
N THR A 261 16.30 -3.48 -1.75
CA THR A 261 16.15 -4.94 -1.85
C THR A 261 14.70 -5.37 -1.75
N ASP A 262 13.94 -4.83 -0.80
CA ASP A 262 12.53 -5.17 -0.59
C ASP A 262 11.67 -4.80 -1.81
N GLN A 263 11.95 -3.64 -2.42
CA GLN A 263 11.24 -3.21 -3.63
C GLN A 263 11.61 -4.02 -4.87
N LEU A 264 12.87 -4.43 -5.01
CA LEU A 264 13.29 -5.33 -6.08
C LEU A 264 12.59 -6.69 -5.95
N LYS A 265 12.54 -7.25 -4.73
CA LYS A 265 11.82 -8.51 -4.44
C LYS A 265 10.33 -8.38 -4.73
N ALA A 266 9.70 -7.25 -4.38
CA ALA A 266 8.30 -6.97 -4.71
C ALA A 266 8.03 -6.95 -6.23
N GLN A 267 9.07 -6.69 -7.04
CA GLN A 267 9.03 -6.76 -8.51
C GLN A 267 9.47 -8.12 -9.07
N ASN A 268 9.61 -9.13 -8.22
CA ASN A 268 10.13 -10.46 -8.53
C ASN A 268 11.56 -10.45 -9.10
N ILE A 269 12.38 -9.50 -8.65
CA ILE A 269 13.82 -9.45 -8.95
C ILE A 269 14.56 -10.03 -7.76
N ALA A 270 15.24 -11.16 -7.99
CA ALA A 270 16.06 -11.80 -6.97
C ALA A 270 17.32 -10.97 -6.69
N VAL A 271 17.64 -10.81 -5.40
CA VAL A 271 18.87 -10.17 -4.91
C VAL A 271 19.63 -11.20 -4.09
N ASP A 272 20.91 -11.38 -4.39
CA ASP A 272 21.76 -12.33 -3.67
C ASP A 272 22.20 -11.81 -2.28
N GLY A 273 22.90 -12.65 -1.52
CA GLY A 273 23.37 -12.30 -0.18
C GLY A 273 24.40 -11.15 -0.12
N ALA A 274 25.04 -10.83 -1.25
CA ALA A 274 25.97 -9.71 -1.38
C ALA A 274 25.30 -8.44 -1.93
N GLY A 275 23.98 -8.49 -2.19
CA GLY A 275 23.21 -7.35 -2.68
C GLY A 275 23.25 -7.16 -4.20
N TYR A 276 23.70 -8.14 -4.98
CA TYR A 276 23.68 -8.08 -6.44
C TYR A 276 22.38 -8.65 -7.02
N PHE A 277 21.98 -8.09 -8.17
CA PHE A 277 20.87 -8.58 -8.97
C PHE A 277 21.14 -8.40 -10.46
N THR A 278 20.51 -9.22 -11.29
CA THR A 278 20.52 -9.03 -12.75
C THR A 278 19.57 -7.89 -13.10
N ALA A 279 20.12 -6.75 -13.50
CA ALA A 279 19.35 -5.54 -13.75
C ALA A 279 18.64 -5.58 -15.11
N PRO A 280 17.34 -5.24 -15.18
CA PRO A 280 16.69 -4.90 -16.45
C PRO A 280 17.21 -3.53 -16.96
N THR A 281 16.77 -3.09 -18.14
CA THR A 281 17.15 -1.78 -18.68
C THR A 281 16.56 -0.58 -17.94
N SER A 282 15.50 -0.79 -17.15
CA SER A 282 14.88 0.23 -16.31
C SER A 282 14.21 -0.38 -15.08
N LEU A 283 14.23 0.34 -13.97
CA LEU A 283 13.51 0.02 -12.74
C LEU A 283 12.63 1.20 -12.30
N SER A 284 11.51 0.89 -11.65
CA SER A 284 10.68 1.87 -10.94
C SER A 284 10.72 1.54 -9.46
N LEU A 285 11.20 2.46 -8.63
CA LEU A 285 11.22 2.36 -7.16
C LEU A 285 10.36 3.48 -6.57
N LYS A 286 10.02 3.38 -5.29
CA LYS A 286 9.26 4.36 -4.52
C LYS A 286 9.77 4.39 -3.07
N PHE A 287 10.05 5.57 -2.55
CA PHE A 287 10.49 5.72 -1.16
C PHE A 287 9.59 6.71 -0.45
N THR A 288 9.05 6.31 0.70
CA THR A 288 8.20 7.19 1.51
C THR A 288 9.00 7.69 2.70
N ALA A 289 9.18 9.02 2.78
CA ALA A 289 9.71 9.66 3.97
C ALA A 289 8.55 10.11 4.85
N THR A 290 8.69 9.90 6.15
CA THR A 290 7.69 10.28 7.15
C THR A 290 8.32 11.22 8.15
N ALA A 291 7.64 12.31 8.46
CA ALA A 291 8.04 13.31 9.44
C ALA A 291 8.43 12.69 10.79
N ASN A 292 9.36 13.35 11.48
CA ASN A 292 9.87 12.90 12.77
C ASN A 292 8.88 13.20 13.91
N ASN A 293 8.13 14.30 13.80
CA ASN A 293 7.24 14.77 14.88
C ASN A 293 5.74 14.68 14.53
N SER A 294 5.40 14.19 13.34
CA SER A 294 4.02 14.07 12.84
C SER A 294 3.85 12.85 11.94
N ASN A 295 2.64 12.61 11.45
CA ASN A 295 2.34 11.57 10.45
C ASN A 295 2.34 12.08 9.02
N ALA A 296 2.82 13.31 8.79
CA ALA A 296 3.04 13.79 7.45
C ALA A 296 4.05 12.87 6.73
N SER A 297 3.75 12.53 5.49
CA SER A 297 4.64 11.72 4.67
C SER A 297 4.62 12.18 3.23
N ALA A 298 5.70 11.90 2.51
CA ALA A 298 5.81 12.17 1.08
C ALA A 298 6.53 11.00 0.39
N GLU A 299 5.92 10.53 -0.69
CA GLU A 299 6.52 9.52 -1.56
C GLU A 299 7.41 10.18 -2.62
N LEU A 300 8.56 9.56 -2.89
CA LEU A 300 9.44 9.86 -4.00
C LEU A 300 9.41 8.68 -4.99
N PRO A 301 8.67 8.80 -6.10
CA PRO A 301 8.79 7.90 -7.24
C PRO A 301 10.18 8.05 -7.87
N VAL A 302 10.84 6.93 -8.13
CA VAL A 302 12.19 6.88 -8.69
C VAL A 302 12.22 6.05 -9.96
N THR A 303 12.76 6.61 -11.03
CA THR A 303 13.13 5.84 -12.23
C THR A 303 14.64 5.66 -12.25
N VAL A 304 15.09 4.40 -12.32
CA VAL A 304 16.50 4.05 -12.50
C VAL A 304 16.69 3.55 -13.92
N SER A 305 17.39 4.31 -14.75
CA SER A 305 17.80 3.87 -16.08
C SER A 305 19.09 3.07 -15.99
N ILE A 306 19.11 1.87 -16.58
CA ILE A 306 20.30 1.03 -16.71
C ILE A 306 20.54 0.74 -18.20
N PRO A 307 21.21 1.65 -18.92
CA PRO A 307 21.31 1.58 -20.39
C PRO A 307 21.90 0.27 -20.92
N ASN A 308 22.84 -0.31 -20.18
CA ASN A 308 23.49 -1.59 -20.46
C ASN A 308 22.92 -2.76 -19.64
N GLY A 309 21.70 -2.62 -19.12
CA GLY A 309 21.00 -3.67 -18.40
C GLY A 309 20.53 -4.79 -19.34
N LYS A 310 20.12 -5.91 -18.76
CA LYS A 310 19.57 -7.03 -19.50
C LYS A 310 18.26 -6.60 -20.17
N VAL A 311 18.21 -6.70 -21.49
CA VAL A 311 16.95 -6.53 -22.23
C VAL A 311 16.05 -7.71 -21.91
N THR A 312 15.09 -7.52 -21.01
CA THR A 312 14.11 -8.53 -20.60
C THR A 312 12.73 -8.28 -21.22
N THR A 313 12.62 -7.40 -22.21
CA THR A 313 11.34 -7.11 -22.87
C THR A 313 10.92 -8.29 -23.73
N VAL A 314 9.76 -8.87 -23.43
CA VAL A 314 9.08 -9.79 -24.34
C VAL A 314 8.70 -8.97 -25.58
N GLU A 315 8.96 -9.51 -26.78
CA GLU A 315 8.48 -8.87 -28.02
C GLU A 315 6.98 -8.59 -27.89
N SER A 316 6.55 -7.42 -28.35
CA SER A 316 5.16 -7.03 -28.27
C SER A 316 4.77 -6.09 -29.40
N VAL A 317 3.48 -6.08 -29.70
CA VAL A 317 2.85 -5.24 -30.72
C VAL A 317 1.59 -4.60 -30.14
N SER A 318 1.36 -3.33 -30.49
CA SER A 318 0.10 -2.66 -30.18
C SER A 318 -0.97 -3.10 -31.17
N LYS A 319 -2.12 -3.52 -30.66
CA LYS A 319 -3.29 -3.97 -31.43
C LYS A 319 -4.53 -3.18 -30.99
N THR A 320 -5.42 -2.86 -31.92
CA THR A 320 -6.69 -2.21 -31.62
C THR A 320 -7.78 -3.23 -31.31
N ILE A 321 -8.52 -3.02 -30.22
CA ILE A 321 -9.69 -3.83 -29.87
C ILE A 321 -10.87 -3.46 -30.78
N MET A 322 -11.44 -4.43 -31.50
CA MET A 322 -12.54 -4.19 -32.45
C MET A 322 -13.92 -4.54 -31.89
N HIS A 323 -13.94 -5.40 -30.87
CA HIS A 323 -15.09 -5.76 -30.07
C HIS A 323 -14.70 -5.79 -28.58
N ASN A 324 -15.61 -5.40 -27.67
CA ASN A 324 -15.30 -5.42 -26.23
C ASN A 324 -14.72 -6.78 -25.83
N ALA A 325 -13.56 -6.75 -25.18
CA ALA A 325 -12.76 -7.93 -24.89
C ALA A 325 -12.59 -8.09 -23.38
N TYR A 326 -12.77 -9.31 -22.90
CA TYR A 326 -12.47 -9.69 -21.53
C TYR A 326 -11.09 -10.35 -21.45
N TYR A 327 -10.51 -10.34 -20.26
CA TYR A 327 -9.30 -11.07 -19.96
C TYR A 327 -9.61 -12.50 -19.54
N TYR A 328 -8.78 -13.42 -19.99
CA TYR A 328 -8.85 -14.85 -19.68
C TYR A 328 -7.52 -15.34 -19.10
N ASP A 329 -7.56 -16.43 -18.34
CA ASP A 329 -6.37 -17.15 -17.92
C ASP A 329 -5.96 -18.19 -18.98
N LYS A 330 -4.88 -18.93 -18.70
CA LYS A 330 -4.34 -19.99 -19.56
C LYS A 330 -5.31 -21.15 -19.85
N ASN A 331 -6.42 -21.25 -19.12
CA ASN A 331 -7.45 -22.28 -19.28
C ASN A 331 -8.72 -21.73 -19.98
N ALA A 332 -8.66 -20.50 -20.50
CA ALA A 332 -9.78 -19.74 -21.05
C ALA A 332 -10.92 -19.48 -20.04
N LYS A 333 -10.60 -19.41 -18.74
CA LYS A 333 -11.53 -18.93 -17.72
C LYS A 333 -11.37 -17.42 -17.58
N ARG A 334 -12.50 -16.71 -17.49
CA ARG A 334 -12.51 -15.24 -17.37
C ARG A 334 -11.83 -14.80 -16.06
N VAL A 335 -10.93 -13.82 -16.16
CA VAL A 335 -10.22 -13.23 -15.02
C VAL A 335 -10.82 -11.86 -14.72
N GLY A 336 -11.33 -11.68 -13.49
CA GLY A 336 -11.89 -10.42 -13.02
C GLY A 336 -13.16 -9.96 -13.75
N THR A 337 -13.54 -8.71 -13.49
CA THR A 337 -14.71 -8.06 -14.10
C THR A 337 -14.35 -7.04 -15.18
N ASP A 338 -13.10 -6.61 -15.22
CA ASP A 338 -12.58 -5.62 -16.15
C ASP A 338 -12.65 -6.11 -17.61
N LYS A 339 -12.72 -5.13 -18.52
CA LYS A 339 -12.77 -5.35 -19.95
C LYS A 339 -12.08 -4.22 -20.69
N LEU A 340 -11.50 -4.54 -21.83
CA LEU A 340 -11.10 -3.54 -22.80
C LEU A 340 -12.29 -3.20 -23.67
N THR A 341 -12.62 -1.91 -23.70
CA THR A 341 -13.65 -1.39 -24.57
C THR A 341 -13.14 -1.28 -26.00
N ARG A 342 -14.05 -1.44 -26.96
CA ARG A 342 -13.71 -1.32 -28.38
C ARG A 342 -13.05 0.03 -28.69
N TYR A 343 -12.17 0.01 -29.68
CA TYR A 343 -11.37 1.10 -30.22
C TYR A 343 -10.24 1.62 -29.33
N ASN A 344 -10.02 0.99 -28.17
CA ASN A 344 -8.80 1.18 -27.42
C ASN A 344 -7.71 0.22 -27.90
N SER A 345 -6.46 0.61 -27.68
CA SER A 345 -5.29 -0.21 -27.96
C SER A 345 -4.94 -1.10 -26.79
N VAL A 346 -4.31 -2.23 -27.08
CA VAL A 346 -3.69 -3.12 -26.11
C VAL A 346 -2.33 -3.58 -26.65
N THR A 347 -1.35 -3.70 -25.76
CA THR A 347 -0.05 -4.27 -26.08
C THR A 347 -0.09 -5.77 -25.82
N VAL A 348 0.26 -6.57 -26.82
CA VAL A 348 0.17 -8.03 -26.77
C VAL A 348 1.41 -8.68 -27.38
N SER A 349 1.61 -9.97 -27.09
CA SER A 349 2.56 -10.82 -27.82
C SER A 349 2.27 -10.79 -29.33
N PRO A 350 3.30 -10.82 -30.21
CA PRO A 350 3.10 -10.87 -31.66
C PRO A 350 2.41 -12.15 -32.14
N LYS A 351 2.48 -13.23 -31.36
CA LYS A 351 1.93 -14.55 -31.71
C LYS A 351 0.74 -14.90 -30.83
N THR A 352 -0.25 -15.57 -31.42
CA THR A 352 -1.38 -16.12 -30.69
C THR A 352 -1.08 -17.50 -30.13
N THR A 353 -1.65 -17.82 -28.98
CA THR A 353 -1.72 -19.16 -28.40
C THR A 353 -3.13 -19.72 -28.56
N THR A 354 -3.24 -21.01 -28.91
CA THR A 354 -4.54 -21.70 -29.00
C THR A 354 -4.94 -22.26 -27.64
N ILE A 355 -6.09 -21.83 -27.12
CA ILE A 355 -6.66 -22.32 -25.85
C ILE A 355 -8.09 -22.78 -26.14
N ASN A 356 -8.42 -24.04 -25.83
CA ASN A 356 -9.74 -24.64 -26.10
C ASN A 356 -10.25 -24.40 -27.54
N GLY A 357 -9.35 -24.55 -28.53
CA GLY A 357 -9.67 -24.41 -29.96
C GLY A 357 -9.87 -22.98 -30.46
N LYS A 358 -9.59 -21.95 -29.63
CA LYS A 358 -9.66 -20.53 -30.03
C LYS A 358 -8.29 -19.87 -29.86
N ALA A 359 -7.96 -18.95 -30.76
CA ALA A 359 -6.73 -18.18 -30.69
C ALA A 359 -6.84 -17.02 -29.70
N TYR A 360 -5.81 -16.82 -28.89
CA TYR A 360 -5.69 -15.73 -27.93
C TYR A 360 -4.34 -15.05 -28.04
N TYR A 361 -4.32 -13.75 -27.85
CA TYR A 361 -3.09 -12.99 -27.61
C TYR A 361 -2.83 -12.89 -26.12
N GLU A 362 -1.58 -13.10 -25.70
CA GLU A 362 -1.17 -12.79 -24.33
C GLU A 362 -0.89 -11.30 -24.19
N VAL A 363 -1.42 -10.69 -23.14
CA VAL A 363 -1.27 -9.27 -22.84
C VAL A 363 0.12 -9.02 -22.27
N VAL A 364 0.79 -8.00 -22.80
CA VAL A 364 2.11 -7.56 -22.36
C VAL A 364 1.98 -6.19 -21.72
N GLU A 365 2.39 -6.10 -20.45
CA GLU A 365 2.42 -4.85 -19.69
C GLU A 365 3.84 -4.67 -19.15
N ASN A 366 4.39 -3.46 -19.27
CA ASN A 366 5.75 -3.12 -18.81
C ASN A 366 6.83 -4.10 -19.34
N GLY A 367 6.68 -4.53 -20.60
CA GLY A 367 7.61 -5.44 -21.27
C GLY A 367 7.56 -6.89 -20.77
N LYS A 368 6.58 -7.27 -19.93
CA LYS A 368 6.41 -8.62 -19.41
C LYS A 368 5.05 -9.20 -19.83
N ALA A 369 5.04 -10.49 -20.13
CA ALA A 369 3.81 -11.23 -20.34
C ALA A 369 3.05 -11.33 -19.02
N THR A 370 1.76 -10.97 -19.03
CA THR A 370 0.95 -10.84 -17.81
C THR A 370 0.30 -12.15 -17.37
N GLY A 371 0.34 -13.20 -18.18
CA GLY A 371 -0.48 -14.41 -18.00
C GLY A 371 -1.98 -14.19 -18.26
N LYS A 372 -2.38 -12.99 -18.71
CA LYS A 372 -3.74 -12.68 -19.14
C LYS A 372 -3.85 -12.76 -20.66
N TYR A 373 -4.97 -13.26 -21.15
CA TYR A 373 -5.20 -13.54 -22.56
C TYR A 373 -6.44 -12.82 -23.08
N ILE A 374 -6.39 -12.35 -24.34
CA ILE A 374 -7.50 -11.74 -25.06
C ILE A 374 -7.80 -12.57 -26.30
N ASN A 375 -9.07 -12.91 -26.52
CA ASN A 375 -9.47 -13.67 -27.70
C ASN A 375 -9.17 -12.86 -28.98
N ALA A 376 -8.43 -13.48 -29.89
CA ALA A 376 -7.97 -12.84 -31.13
C ALA A 376 -9.14 -12.42 -32.04
N ASP A 377 -10.31 -13.07 -31.95
CA ASP A 377 -11.52 -12.69 -32.70
C ASP A 377 -12.04 -11.29 -32.33
N ASN A 378 -11.74 -10.80 -31.13
CA ASN A 378 -12.08 -9.43 -30.73
C ASN A 378 -11.09 -8.39 -31.26
N ILE A 379 -9.95 -8.81 -31.84
CA ILE A 379 -8.87 -7.96 -32.33
C ILE A 379 -8.76 -8.09 -33.86
N ASP A 380 -8.33 -9.24 -34.34
CA ASP A 380 -8.10 -9.51 -35.77
C ASP A 380 -9.40 -9.88 -36.49
N GLY A 381 -10.38 -10.41 -35.75
CA GLY A 381 -11.67 -10.85 -36.27
C GLY A 381 -11.61 -12.23 -36.96
N THR A 382 -12.80 -12.74 -37.26
CA THR A 382 -13.01 -13.99 -38.00
C THR A 382 -13.42 -13.67 -39.43
N LYS A 383 -12.70 -14.22 -40.42
CA LYS A 383 -13.10 -14.19 -41.82
C LYS A 383 -14.29 -15.12 -42.06
N ARG A 384 -15.38 -14.60 -42.62
CA ARG A 384 -16.61 -15.35 -42.93
C ARG A 384 -17.08 -15.06 -44.34
N THR A 385 -17.45 -16.11 -45.08
CA THR A 385 -17.98 -15.98 -46.44
C THR A 385 -19.49 -15.80 -46.42
N LEU A 386 -20.00 -14.81 -47.14
CA LEU A 386 -21.44 -14.59 -47.29
C LEU A 386 -22.09 -15.68 -48.15
N LYS A 387 -23.19 -16.27 -47.66
CA LYS A 387 -24.02 -17.22 -48.43
C LYS A 387 -25.16 -16.53 -49.18
N HIS A 388 -25.49 -15.30 -48.79
CA HIS A 388 -26.50 -14.46 -49.43
C HIS A 388 -25.98 -13.03 -49.67
N ASN A 389 -26.59 -12.31 -50.62
CA ASN A 389 -26.34 -10.88 -50.78
C ASN A 389 -26.75 -10.14 -49.51
N ALA A 390 -25.90 -9.25 -49.01
CA ALA A 390 -26.07 -8.60 -47.72
C ALA A 390 -25.99 -7.08 -47.79
N TYR A 391 -26.86 -6.40 -47.06
CA TYR A 391 -26.76 -4.97 -46.79
C TYR A 391 -25.93 -4.71 -45.53
N VAL A 392 -25.26 -3.55 -45.49
CA VAL A 392 -24.55 -3.08 -44.29
C VAL A 392 -25.47 -2.16 -43.47
N TYR A 393 -25.59 -2.44 -42.17
CA TYR A 393 -26.47 -1.74 -41.24
C TYR A 393 -25.68 -0.90 -40.24
N LYS A 394 -26.28 0.20 -39.77
CA LYS A 394 -25.78 0.96 -38.60
C LYS A 394 -26.63 0.80 -37.34
N SER A 395 -27.84 0.26 -37.49
CA SER A 395 -28.82 -0.03 -36.44
C SER A 395 -29.90 -0.97 -37.00
N SER A 396 -30.85 -1.41 -36.17
CA SER A 396 -32.00 -2.23 -36.62
C SER A 396 -32.86 -1.58 -37.70
N LYS A 397 -32.89 -0.25 -37.77
CA LYS A 397 -33.82 0.51 -38.64
C LYS A 397 -33.13 1.20 -39.82
N LYS A 398 -31.80 1.28 -39.86
CA LYS A 398 -31.07 2.10 -40.84
C LYS A 398 -29.83 1.39 -41.38
N ARG A 399 -29.71 1.39 -42.71
CA ARG A 399 -28.51 0.97 -43.44
C ARG A 399 -27.37 1.95 -43.17
N ALA A 400 -26.14 1.45 -43.10
CA ALA A 400 -24.95 2.28 -42.92
C ALA A 400 -24.61 3.07 -44.19
N ASN A 401 -24.81 2.44 -45.34
CA ASN A 401 -24.55 2.99 -46.68
C ASN A 401 -25.46 2.27 -47.71
N LYS A 402 -25.29 2.59 -49.00
CA LYS A 402 -26.01 1.96 -50.11
C LYS A 402 -25.28 0.71 -50.68
N VAL A 403 -24.16 0.30 -50.07
CA VAL A 403 -23.35 -0.82 -50.56
C VAL A 403 -24.08 -2.15 -50.31
N VAL A 404 -24.04 -3.03 -51.32
CA VAL A 404 -24.50 -4.41 -51.24
C VAL A 404 -23.28 -5.32 -51.34
N LEU A 405 -23.00 -6.06 -50.28
CA LEU A 405 -21.98 -7.11 -50.29
C LEU A 405 -22.57 -8.32 -51.03
N LYS A 406 -21.86 -8.84 -52.03
CA LYS A 406 -22.36 -9.94 -52.87
C LYS A 406 -22.10 -11.29 -52.21
N LYS A 407 -22.95 -12.27 -52.49
CA LYS A 407 -22.72 -13.68 -52.15
C LYS A 407 -21.32 -14.11 -52.57
N GLY A 408 -20.64 -14.88 -51.72
CA GLY A 408 -19.26 -15.32 -51.92
C GLY A 408 -18.19 -14.33 -51.44
N THR A 409 -18.57 -13.09 -51.10
CA THR A 409 -17.60 -12.13 -50.52
C THR A 409 -17.18 -12.58 -49.12
N GLU A 410 -15.88 -12.64 -48.88
CA GLU A 410 -15.30 -12.82 -47.54
C GLU A 410 -15.38 -11.50 -46.77
N VAL A 411 -15.90 -11.55 -45.55
CA VAL A 411 -16.05 -10.40 -44.66
C VAL A 411 -15.47 -10.73 -43.30
N THR A 412 -14.54 -9.89 -42.83
CA THR A 412 -14.04 -9.98 -41.46
C THR A 412 -15.10 -9.49 -40.48
N THR A 413 -15.52 -10.39 -39.59
CA THR A 413 -16.45 -10.12 -38.49
C THR A 413 -15.70 -10.09 -37.17
N TYR A 414 -16.06 -9.17 -36.26
CA TYR A 414 -15.36 -9.02 -34.98
C TYR A 414 -16.24 -9.42 -33.80
N GLY A 415 -15.74 -10.39 -33.02
CA GLY A 415 -16.36 -10.86 -31.79
C GLY A 415 -17.73 -11.50 -31.96
N ASN A 416 -18.42 -11.65 -30.82
CA ASN A 416 -19.77 -12.21 -30.78
C ASN A 416 -20.81 -11.28 -31.45
N PRO A 417 -21.89 -11.84 -32.02
CA PRO A 417 -22.90 -11.04 -32.69
C PRO A 417 -23.71 -10.20 -31.71
N TYR A 418 -24.08 -8.99 -32.12
CA TYR A 418 -24.95 -8.07 -31.40
C TYR A 418 -26.41 -8.30 -31.77
N THR A 419 -27.29 -8.41 -30.78
CA THR A 419 -28.75 -8.44 -30.99
C THR A 419 -29.28 -7.01 -31.06
N PHE A 420 -29.69 -6.54 -32.24
CA PHE A 420 -30.35 -5.24 -32.33
C PHE A 420 -31.78 -5.30 -31.78
N LYS A 421 -32.41 -4.13 -31.57
CA LYS A 421 -33.78 -3.98 -31.05
C LYS A 421 -34.86 -4.73 -31.86
N ASN A 422 -34.56 -5.23 -33.06
CA ASN A 422 -35.46 -6.06 -33.86
C ASN A 422 -35.29 -7.57 -33.61
N GLY A 423 -34.56 -7.97 -32.55
CA GLY A 423 -34.33 -9.37 -32.19
C GLY A 423 -33.34 -10.11 -33.09
N LYS A 424 -32.91 -9.51 -34.20
CA LYS A 424 -31.95 -10.12 -35.12
C LYS A 424 -30.51 -9.92 -34.66
N LYS A 425 -29.67 -10.91 -34.94
CA LYS A 425 -28.23 -10.89 -34.64
C LYS A 425 -27.42 -10.33 -35.80
N TYR A 426 -26.41 -9.51 -35.49
CA TYR A 426 -25.53 -8.87 -36.46
C TYR A 426 -24.07 -8.92 -35.99
N TYR A 427 -23.16 -9.24 -36.89
CA TYR A 427 -21.72 -9.09 -36.65
C TYR A 427 -21.27 -7.66 -36.94
N LYS A 428 -20.36 -7.10 -36.12
CA LYS A 428 -19.58 -5.91 -36.53
C LYS A 428 -18.66 -6.32 -37.67
N ILE A 429 -18.57 -5.48 -38.69
CA ILE A 429 -17.62 -5.65 -39.81
C ILE A 429 -16.75 -4.42 -39.97
N GLY A 430 -15.58 -4.56 -40.59
CA GLY A 430 -14.65 -3.45 -40.87
C GLY A 430 -13.85 -2.97 -39.65
N ALA A 431 -12.55 -2.75 -39.87
CA ALA A 431 -11.55 -2.33 -38.90
C ALA A 431 -11.62 -0.83 -38.57
N ASP A 432 -12.82 -0.30 -38.29
CA ASP A 432 -13.05 1.12 -38.04
C ASP A 432 -14.12 1.42 -36.97
N THR A 433 -14.21 2.71 -36.60
CA THR A 433 -15.18 3.26 -35.65
C THR A 433 -16.60 3.37 -36.22
N LYS A 434 -16.78 3.11 -37.52
CA LYS A 434 -18.09 3.24 -38.18
C LYS A 434 -19.03 2.14 -37.69
N LYS A 435 -20.30 2.50 -37.55
CA LYS A 435 -21.36 1.56 -37.21
C LYS A 435 -21.74 0.76 -38.45
N THR A 436 -20.99 -0.31 -38.71
CA THR A 436 -21.13 -1.18 -39.89
C THR A 436 -21.34 -2.62 -39.45
N TYR A 437 -22.52 -3.16 -39.76
CA TYR A 437 -22.96 -4.45 -39.25
C TYR A 437 -23.63 -5.28 -40.36
N VAL A 438 -23.40 -6.58 -40.36
CA VAL A 438 -24.05 -7.52 -41.30
C VAL A 438 -24.80 -8.59 -40.51
N ARG A 439 -26.00 -8.95 -40.96
CA ARG A 439 -26.81 -9.97 -40.28
C ARG A 439 -26.12 -11.32 -40.29
N VAL A 440 -26.21 -12.03 -39.16
CA VAL A 440 -25.67 -13.38 -39.00
C VAL A 440 -26.28 -14.33 -40.04
N GLU A 441 -27.59 -14.22 -40.28
CA GLU A 441 -28.36 -15.05 -41.24
C GLU A 441 -27.83 -14.99 -42.69
N ASN A 442 -26.97 -14.04 -43.05
CA ASN A 442 -26.38 -13.97 -44.38
C ASN A 442 -25.08 -14.78 -44.52
N PHE A 443 -24.55 -15.30 -43.41
CA PHE A 443 -23.35 -16.15 -43.34
C PHE A 443 -23.67 -17.63 -43.09
N ASP A 444 -24.89 -17.92 -42.60
CA ASP A 444 -25.43 -19.26 -42.40
C ASP A 444 -26.13 -19.74 -43.67
#